data_AF-A0A7M1PYJ6-F1
#
_entry.id   AF-A0A7M1PYJ6-F1
#
_cell.length_a   1.000
_cell.length_b   1.000
_cell.length_c   1.000
_cell.angle_alpha   90.00
_cell.angle_beta   90.00
_cell.angle_gamma   90.00
#
_symmetry.space_group_name_H-M   'P 1'
#
loop_
_entity.id
_entity.type
_entity.pdbx_description
1 polymer ?
#
loop_
_entity_poly.entity_id
_entity_poly.type
_entity_poly.pdbx_seq_one_letter_code
_entity_poly.pdbx_strand_id
1 'polypeptide(L)'
;MNIKKLYIVYFSPTDTTKKTLQNIALGFKDIEVEEINLTPYHNRELDYNFTKDDLVIIGAPVYSGRLPEPVTEILKRVKGCQTLAVPIVVYGNRAYDDSLAELNYYLKLNGFITIAAAAYIAEHSLLAEIATNRPDEKDQKHQIQFAKSIIKTIDSKEYTHNTLIVKGNIPEPMQRNNKLVPQSTAECTNCGVCSTECPMLAIDSKDFNKTDVQKCILCFRCVRLCKQQARVLQNEVFNEKIKNMAKKLTERKQPEIFLI
;
A
#
# COMPACT_ATOMS: atom_id res chain seq x y z
N MET A 1 5.01 18.55 20.19
CA MET A 1 4.25 17.32 19.84
C MET A 1 3.79 16.56 21.10
N ASN A 2 2.48 16.38 21.30
CA ASN A 2 1.90 15.58 22.41
C ASN A 2 1.69 14.09 22.04
N ILE A 3 2.29 13.63 20.94
CA ILE A 3 2.21 12.25 20.48
C ILE A 3 3.27 11.44 21.20
N LYS A 4 2.86 10.33 21.80
CA LYS A 4 3.77 9.43 22.54
C LYS A 4 4.43 8.41 21.62
N LYS A 5 3.71 7.94 20.60
CA LYS A 5 4.16 6.87 19.72
C LYS A 5 3.69 7.06 18.29
N LEU A 6 4.59 6.76 17.35
CA LEU A 6 4.30 6.73 15.92
C LEU A 6 4.14 5.27 15.49
N TYR A 7 3.05 4.98 14.81
CA TYR A 7 2.85 3.69 14.15
C TYR A 7 2.90 3.86 12.64
N ILE A 8 3.63 2.98 11.98
CA ILE A 8 3.49 2.77 10.53
C ILE A 8 2.73 1.46 10.32
N VAL A 9 1.55 1.55 9.72
CA VAL A 9 0.66 0.41 9.50
C VAL A 9 0.48 0.23 8.00
N TYR A 10 0.69 -0.97 7.47
CA TYR A 10 0.56 -1.14 6.02
C TYR A 10 0.18 -2.54 5.56
N PHE A 11 -0.43 -2.56 4.37
CA PHE A 11 -0.44 -3.70 3.48
C PHE A 11 0.56 -3.41 2.35
N SER A 12 1.58 -4.25 2.16
CA SER A 12 2.67 -3.96 1.21
C SER A 12 3.20 -5.23 0.54
N PRO A 13 2.42 -5.88 -0.35
CA PRO A 13 2.83 -7.14 -0.98
C PRO A 13 4.19 -7.09 -1.66
N THR A 14 4.60 -5.95 -2.20
CA THR A 14 5.87 -5.80 -2.93
C THR A 14 6.82 -4.79 -2.27
N ASP A 15 6.67 -4.58 -0.97
CA ASP A 15 7.56 -3.82 -0.07
C ASP A 15 7.74 -2.31 -0.36
N THR A 16 7.24 -1.79 -1.48
CA THR A 16 7.37 -0.36 -1.83
C THR A 16 6.50 0.56 -0.96
N THR A 17 5.34 0.09 -0.49
CA THR A 17 4.53 0.81 0.50
C THR A 17 5.24 0.85 1.85
N LYS A 18 5.73 -0.30 2.33
CA LYS A 18 6.57 -0.39 3.53
C LYS A 18 7.74 0.60 3.47
N LYS A 19 8.53 0.55 2.39
CA LYS A 19 9.70 1.43 2.21
C LYS A 19 9.31 2.92 2.23
N THR A 20 8.21 3.28 1.59
CA THR A 20 7.68 4.66 1.61
C THR A 20 7.37 5.13 3.02
N LEU A 21 6.66 4.31 3.81
CA LEU A 21 6.29 4.65 5.19
C LEU A 21 7.50 4.73 6.11
N GLN A 22 8.43 3.78 6.00
CA GLN A 22 9.70 3.82 6.73
C GLN A 22 10.47 5.10 6.44
N ASN A 23 10.55 5.53 5.17
CA ASN A 23 11.20 6.78 4.80
C ASN A 23 10.50 8.02 5.40
N ILE A 24 9.17 8.04 5.48
CA ILE A 24 8.45 9.12 6.16
C ILE A 24 8.76 9.10 7.66
N ALA A 25 8.76 7.91 8.28
CA ALA A 25 9.05 7.77 9.71
C ALA A 25 10.45 8.28 10.09
N LEU A 26 11.46 8.17 9.20
CA LEU A 26 12.80 8.74 9.41
C LEU A 26 12.80 10.26 9.64
N GLY A 27 11.77 10.98 9.21
CA GLY A 27 11.64 12.41 9.45
C GLY A 27 11.15 12.79 10.84
N PHE A 28 10.64 11.82 11.62
CA PHE A 28 10.26 12.02 13.01
C PHE A 28 11.45 11.70 13.92
N LYS A 29 11.96 12.72 14.60
CA LYS A 29 13.04 12.58 15.57
C LYS A 29 12.45 12.35 16.96
N ASP A 30 13.12 11.53 17.77
CA ASP A 30 12.84 11.38 19.21
C ASP A 30 11.43 10.87 19.55
N ILE A 31 10.83 10.07 18.66
CA ILE A 31 9.59 9.34 18.91
C ILE A 31 9.81 7.85 18.67
N GLU A 32 9.22 7.02 19.53
CA GLU A 32 9.21 5.57 19.31
C GLU A 32 8.37 5.25 18.06
N VAL A 33 8.95 4.47 17.15
CA VAL A 33 8.28 4.02 15.93
C VAL A 33 7.99 2.53 16.04
N GLU A 34 6.72 2.15 15.91
CA GLU A 34 6.30 0.75 15.80
C GLU A 34 5.79 0.43 14.39
N GLU A 35 6.21 -0.72 13.87
CA GLU A 35 5.85 -1.21 12.54
C GLU A 35 4.80 -2.31 12.65
N ILE A 36 3.62 -2.08 12.07
CA ILE A 36 2.54 -3.06 11.99
C ILE A 36 2.36 -3.49 10.52
N ASN A 37 2.92 -4.65 10.21
CA ASN A 37 2.83 -5.25 8.88
C ASN A 37 1.58 -6.13 8.76
N LEU A 38 0.59 -5.68 7.99
CA LEU A 38 -0.66 -6.39 7.71
C LEU A 38 -0.62 -7.16 6.38
N THR A 39 0.56 -7.32 5.80
CA THR A 39 0.78 -8.13 4.59
C THR A 39 0.65 -9.63 4.85
N PRO A 40 1.16 -10.21 5.95
CA PRO A 40 0.85 -11.59 6.31
C PRO A 40 -0.65 -11.74 6.65
N TYR A 41 -1.27 -12.85 6.25
CA TYR A 41 -2.71 -13.05 6.44
C TYR A 41 -3.10 -13.10 7.92
N HIS A 42 -2.36 -13.86 8.74
CA HIS A 42 -2.65 -14.06 10.16
C HIS A 42 -2.61 -12.76 10.99
N ASN A 43 -1.76 -11.79 10.62
CA ASN A 43 -1.73 -10.49 11.29
C ASN A 43 -3.06 -9.74 11.13
N ARG A 44 -3.82 -10.01 10.08
CA ARG A 44 -5.11 -9.35 9.83
C ARG A 44 -6.25 -9.90 10.68
N GLU A 45 -6.02 -11.00 11.40
CA GLU A 45 -7.02 -11.60 12.28
C GLU A 45 -7.06 -10.92 13.66
N LEU A 46 -6.07 -10.07 13.93
CA LEU A 46 -5.94 -9.30 15.17
C LEU A 46 -6.69 -7.96 15.08
N ASP A 47 -7.13 -7.47 16.24
CA ASP A 47 -7.70 -6.12 16.37
C ASP A 47 -6.61 -5.13 16.79
N TYR A 48 -6.54 -4.01 16.08
CA TYR A 48 -5.57 -2.95 16.31
C TYR A 48 -6.29 -1.69 16.74
N ASN A 49 -6.13 -1.33 18.00
CA ASN A 49 -6.79 -0.17 18.62
C ASN A 49 -5.76 0.88 18.99
N PHE A 50 -5.98 2.10 18.52
CA PHE A 50 -5.12 3.24 18.79
C PHE A 50 -5.85 4.29 19.62
N THR A 51 -5.07 5.06 20.37
CA THR A 51 -5.55 6.08 21.30
C THR A 51 -5.30 7.48 20.73
N LYS A 52 -5.83 8.51 21.39
CA LYS A 52 -5.59 9.91 21.03
C LYS A 52 -4.13 10.37 21.18
N ASP A 53 -3.31 9.60 21.90
CA ASP A 53 -1.89 9.91 22.14
C ASP A 53 -0.98 9.34 21.02
N ASP A 54 -1.57 8.62 20.06
CA ASP A 54 -0.86 7.96 18.96
C ASP A 54 -0.97 8.76 17.65
N LEU A 55 0.07 8.65 16.82
CA LEU A 55 0.05 9.05 15.42
C LEU A 55 0.17 7.80 14.56
N VAL A 56 -0.72 7.63 13.57
CA VAL A 56 -0.72 6.45 12.71
C VAL A 56 -0.59 6.83 11.23
N ILE A 57 0.53 6.47 10.61
CA ILE A 57 0.71 6.59 9.17
C ILE A 57 0.28 5.27 8.54
N ILE A 58 -0.79 5.31 7.73
CA ILE A 58 -1.43 4.10 7.21
C ILE A 58 -1.22 4.03 5.69
N GLY A 59 -0.59 2.97 5.22
CA GLY A 59 -0.14 2.82 3.84
C GLY A 59 -0.80 1.66 3.10
N ALA A 60 -1.25 1.92 1.87
CA ALA A 60 -1.77 0.88 0.98
C ALA A 60 -1.30 1.05 -0.48
N PRO A 61 -1.11 -0.04 -1.24
CA PRO A 61 -0.88 0.04 -2.68
C PRO A 61 -2.19 0.37 -3.39
N VAL A 62 -2.09 0.95 -4.58
CA VAL A 62 -3.21 1.19 -5.49
C VAL A 62 -3.24 0.09 -6.54
N TYR A 63 -4.36 -0.62 -6.66
CA TYR A 63 -4.56 -1.56 -7.77
C TYR A 63 -5.81 -1.19 -8.58
N SER A 64 -5.59 -0.82 -9.84
CA SER A 64 -6.65 -0.36 -10.77
C SER A 64 -7.42 0.86 -10.24
N GLY A 65 -6.70 1.82 -9.64
CA GLY A 65 -7.30 3.05 -9.11
C GLY A 65 -8.03 2.91 -7.78
N ARG A 66 -8.04 1.70 -7.21
CA ARG A 66 -8.79 1.36 -6.00
C ARG A 66 -7.88 0.80 -4.91
N LEU A 67 -8.34 0.88 -3.66
CA LEU A 67 -7.79 0.06 -2.59
C LEU A 67 -8.02 -1.43 -2.91
N PRO A 68 -7.01 -2.30 -2.73
CA PRO A 68 -7.22 -3.74 -2.82
C PRO A 68 -8.21 -4.19 -1.73
N GLU A 69 -9.10 -5.12 -2.07
CA GLU A 69 -10.08 -5.71 -1.15
C GLU A 69 -9.49 -6.12 0.23
N PRO A 70 -8.28 -6.71 0.33
CA PRO A 70 -7.69 -6.99 1.64
C PRO A 70 -7.54 -5.77 2.53
N VAL A 71 -7.27 -4.60 1.95
CA VAL A 71 -7.12 -3.35 2.70
C VAL A 71 -8.46 -2.93 3.29
N THR A 72 -9.56 -3.01 2.53
CA THR A 72 -10.88 -2.67 3.07
C THR A 72 -11.31 -3.62 4.19
N GLU A 73 -10.95 -4.91 4.09
CA GLU A 73 -11.18 -5.88 5.18
C GLU A 73 -10.30 -5.60 6.40
N ILE A 74 -9.01 -5.32 6.20
CA ILE A 74 -8.07 -4.93 7.24
C ILE A 74 -8.61 -3.74 8.05
N LEU A 75 -9.12 -2.72 7.35
CA LEU A 75 -9.60 -1.51 7.99
C LEU A 75 -10.81 -1.76 8.91
N LYS A 76 -11.54 -2.87 8.78
CA LYS A 76 -12.61 -3.21 9.73
C LYS A 76 -12.10 -3.47 11.14
N ARG A 77 -10.83 -3.89 11.29
CA ARG A 77 -10.18 -4.24 12.56
C ARG A 77 -9.15 -3.22 13.05
N VAL A 78 -8.95 -2.15 12.29
CA VAL A 78 -8.05 -1.04 12.62
C VAL A 78 -8.90 0.14 13.10
N LYS A 79 -8.87 0.44 14.39
CA LYS A 79 -9.72 1.45 15.04
C LYS A 79 -8.89 2.52 15.74
N GLY A 80 -9.26 3.77 15.51
CA GLY A 80 -8.77 4.91 16.25
C GLY A 80 -9.79 5.39 17.27
N CYS A 81 -9.33 6.08 18.30
CA CYS A 81 -10.18 6.77 19.27
C CYS A 81 -9.73 8.23 19.36
N GLN A 82 -10.21 9.06 18.43
CA GLN A 82 -9.71 10.43 18.23
C GLN A 82 -8.20 10.44 17.93
N THR A 83 -7.73 9.39 17.26
CA THR A 83 -6.32 9.16 16.93
C THR A 83 -5.92 9.94 15.68
N LEU A 84 -4.77 10.61 15.68
CA LEU A 84 -4.29 11.29 14.49
C LEU A 84 -3.81 10.29 13.44
N ALA A 85 -4.17 10.49 12.18
CA ALA A 85 -3.77 9.61 11.09
C ALA A 85 -3.29 10.35 9.85
N VAL A 86 -2.44 9.67 9.07
CA VAL A 86 -1.94 10.13 7.78
C VAL A 86 -2.12 9.01 6.75
N PRO A 87 -3.19 9.03 5.92
CA PRO A 87 -3.35 8.07 4.83
C PRO A 87 -2.32 8.29 3.72
N ILE A 88 -1.68 7.20 3.31
CA ILE A 88 -0.69 7.15 2.24
C ILE A 88 -1.10 6.08 1.22
N VAL A 89 -1.16 6.45 -0.07
CA VAL A 89 -1.30 5.47 -1.15
C VAL A 89 -0.06 5.42 -2.03
N VAL A 90 0.29 4.23 -2.51
CA VAL A 90 1.46 4.02 -3.37
C VAL A 90 1.05 3.38 -4.69
N TYR A 91 1.41 3.99 -5.82
CA TYR A 91 0.97 3.54 -7.14
C TYR A 91 2.11 3.43 -8.17
N GLY A 92 1.91 2.54 -9.15
CA GLY A 92 2.89 2.21 -10.20
C GLY A 92 2.95 3.22 -11.35
N ASN A 93 2.98 4.52 -11.07
CA ASN A 93 3.10 5.61 -12.07
C ASN A 93 1.89 5.81 -13.03
N ARG A 94 0.87 4.95 -13.03
CA ARG A 94 -0.35 5.15 -13.84
C ARG A 94 -1.22 6.28 -13.29
N ALA A 95 -1.97 5.99 -12.24
CA ALA A 95 -2.80 6.93 -11.48
C ALA A 95 -3.19 6.23 -10.17
N TYR A 96 -3.44 7.02 -9.12
CA TYR A 96 -4.02 6.51 -7.87
C TYR A 96 -5.55 6.63 -7.84
N ASP A 97 -6.13 7.37 -8.79
CA ASP A 97 -7.57 7.63 -8.95
C ASP A 97 -8.25 7.97 -7.62
N ASP A 98 -9.17 7.11 -7.14
CA ASP A 98 -9.96 7.35 -5.93
C ASP A 98 -9.35 6.75 -4.66
N SER A 99 -8.25 6.00 -4.77
CA SER A 99 -7.72 5.18 -3.66
C SER A 99 -7.36 5.98 -2.41
N LEU A 100 -6.87 7.22 -2.58
CA LEU A 100 -6.52 8.07 -1.43
C LEU A 100 -7.78 8.57 -0.71
N ALA A 101 -8.81 8.95 -1.48
CA ALA A 101 -10.11 9.34 -0.94
C ALA A 101 -10.77 8.18 -0.21
N GLU A 102 -10.73 6.96 -0.78
CA GLU A 102 -11.22 5.75 -0.12
C GLU A 102 -10.52 5.49 1.22
N LEU A 103 -9.18 5.54 1.25
CA LEU A 103 -8.42 5.30 2.48
C LEU A 103 -8.75 6.35 3.53
N ASN A 104 -8.74 7.63 3.15
CA ASN A 104 -9.09 8.74 4.01
C ASN A 104 -10.51 8.58 4.61
N TYR A 105 -11.48 8.16 3.81
CA TYR A 105 -12.85 7.93 4.23
C TYR A 105 -12.95 6.81 5.27
N TYR A 106 -12.38 5.64 5.00
CA TYR A 106 -12.42 4.51 5.94
C TYR A 106 -11.69 4.83 7.25
N LEU A 107 -10.59 5.58 7.22
CA LEU A 107 -9.93 6.03 8.45
C LEU A 107 -10.83 6.94 9.28
N LYS A 108 -11.47 7.94 8.66
CA LYS A 108 -12.42 8.81 9.37
C LYS A 108 -13.58 8.02 9.97
N LEU A 109 -14.16 7.08 9.23
CA LEU A 109 -15.21 6.18 9.74
C LEU A 109 -14.75 5.35 10.95
N ASN A 110 -13.47 5.00 11.00
CA ASN A 110 -12.89 4.18 12.06
C ASN A 110 -12.38 4.98 13.26
N GLY A 111 -12.79 6.25 13.42
CA GLY A 111 -12.47 7.06 14.59
C GLY A 111 -11.11 7.75 14.54
N PHE A 112 -10.48 7.81 13.36
CA PHE A 112 -9.25 8.58 13.14
C PHE A 112 -9.56 10.02 12.70
N ILE A 113 -8.65 10.93 13.05
CA ILE A 113 -8.60 12.32 12.61
C ILE A 113 -7.45 12.42 11.60
N THR A 114 -7.78 12.48 10.31
CA THR A 114 -6.77 12.55 9.25
C THR A 114 -6.24 13.97 9.10
N ILE A 115 -4.93 14.15 9.30
CA ILE A 115 -4.31 15.49 9.40
C ILE A 115 -3.47 15.91 8.19
N ALA A 116 -3.03 14.94 7.40
CA ALA A 116 -2.29 15.11 6.16
C ALA A 116 -2.48 13.84 5.32
N ALA A 117 -2.21 13.89 4.03
CA ALA A 117 -2.26 12.72 3.17
C ALA A 117 -1.26 12.81 2.03
N ALA A 118 -0.89 11.68 1.44
CA ALA A 118 -0.05 11.70 0.25
C ALA A 118 -0.26 10.50 -0.69
N ALA A 119 -0.04 10.76 -1.99
CA ALA A 119 0.09 9.73 -3.02
C ALA A 119 1.54 9.70 -3.51
N TYR A 120 2.21 8.57 -3.29
CA TYR A 120 3.59 8.35 -3.71
C TYR A 120 3.68 7.37 -4.87
N ILE A 121 4.71 7.53 -5.70
CA ILE A 121 4.99 6.66 -6.83
C ILE A 121 6.11 5.71 -6.46
N ALA A 122 5.92 4.44 -6.83
CA ALA A 122 6.91 3.40 -6.71
C ALA A 122 6.92 2.53 -7.98
N GLU A 123 7.90 1.64 -8.05
CA GLU A 123 7.99 0.64 -9.11
C GLU A 123 6.69 -0.16 -9.22
N HIS A 124 6.22 -0.35 -10.46
CA HIS A 124 4.96 -1.02 -10.71
C HIS A 124 5.05 -2.53 -10.39
N SER A 125 4.08 -3.05 -9.63
CA SER A 125 4.09 -4.45 -9.16
C SER A 125 4.17 -5.48 -10.30
N LEU A 126 3.42 -5.24 -11.38
CA LEU A 126 3.34 -6.09 -12.58
C LEU A 126 4.56 -6.03 -13.51
N LEU A 127 5.30 -4.92 -13.54
CA LEU A 127 6.38 -4.71 -14.51
C LEU A 127 7.41 -3.72 -13.95
N ALA A 128 8.63 -4.19 -13.74
CA ALA A 128 9.69 -3.42 -13.07
C ALA A 128 10.18 -2.22 -13.91
N GLU A 129 9.95 -2.24 -15.22
CA GLU A 129 10.31 -1.20 -16.18
C GLU A 129 9.48 0.10 -16.01
N ILE A 130 8.42 0.07 -15.21
CA ILE A 130 7.59 1.24 -14.92
C ILE A 130 7.96 1.80 -13.54
N ALA A 131 8.46 3.04 -13.52
CA ALA A 131 8.99 3.69 -12.32
C ALA A 131 10.06 2.84 -11.60
N THR A 132 10.94 2.23 -12.39
CA THR A 132 12.04 1.38 -11.94
C THR A 132 12.82 2.02 -10.79
N ASN A 133 13.17 1.21 -9.78
CA ASN A 133 13.93 1.61 -8.60
C ASN A 133 13.25 2.63 -7.67
N ARG A 134 11.98 3.00 -7.91
CA ARG A 134 11.24 3.89 -7.00
C ARG A 134 10.58 3.12 -5.84
N PRO A 135 10.61 3.63 -4.59
CA PRO A 135 11.16 4.93 -4.20
C PRO A 135 12.70 4.96 -4.22
N ASP A 136 13.24 5.98 -4.90
CA ASP A 136 14.67 6.29 -5.04
C ASP A 136 15.11 7.34 -4.00
N GLU A 137 16.34 7.84 -4.09
CA GLU A 137 16.87 8.86 -3.16
C GLU A 137 16.09 10.19 -3.19
N LYS A 138 15.57 10.60 -4.35
CA LYS A 138 14.78 11.83 -4.46
C LYS A 138 13.44 11.64 -3.76
N ASP A 139 12.85 10.47 -3.90
CA ASP A 139 11.61 10.11 -3.22
C ASP A 139 11.81 10.05 -1.71
N GLN A 140 12.90 9.42 -1.26
CA GLN A 140 13.24 9.34 0.15
C GLN A 140 13.40 10.74 0.76
N LYS A 141 14.14 11.65 0.11
CA LYS A 141 14.29 13.03 0.57
C LYS A 141 12.93 13.75 0.70
N HIS A 142 12.05 13.56 -0.29
CA HIS A 142 10.70 14.13 -0.22
C HIS A 142 9.86 13.51 0.91
N GLN A 143 9.92 12.19 1.09
CA GLN A 143 9.20 11.45 2.13
C GLN A 143 9.63 11.89 3.54
N ILE A 144 10.93 12.07 3.77
CA ILE A 144 11.48 12.62 5.02
C ILE A 144 11.01 14.06 5.21
N GLN A 145 11.00 14.87 4.14
CA GLN A 145 10.54 16.26 4.22
C GLN A 145 9.04 16.36 4.54
N PHE A 146 8.22 15.44 4.03
CA PHE A 146 6.78 15.39 4.30
C PHE A 146 6.47 15.17 5.80
N ALA A 147 7.31 14.41 6.51
CA ALA A 147 7.20 14.27 7.96
C ALA A 147 7.22 15.62 8.69
N LYS A 148 8.04 16.58 8.23
CA LYS A 148 8.10 17.92 8.83
C LYS A 148 6.79 18.68 8.66
N SER A 149 6.11 18.49 7.54
CA SER A 149 4.77 19.07 7.32
C SER A 149 3.75 18.47 8.28
N ILE A 150 3.79 17.15 8.49
CA ILE A 150 2.92 16.47 9.46
C ILE A 150 3.16 17.01 10.88
N ILE A 151 4.42 17.10 11.30
CA ILE A 151 4.79 17.64 12.62
C ILE A 151 4.28 19.07 12.79
N LYS A 152 4.46 19.92 11.77
CA LYS A 152 3.95 21.29 11.78
C LYS A 152 2.43 21.35 12.00
N THR A 153 1.66 20.51 11.30
CA THR A 153 0.20 20.42 11.47
C THR A 153 -0.19 19.93 12.87
N ILE A 154 0.58 19.01 13.46
CA ILE A 154 0.33 18.54 14.83
C ILE A 154 0.59 19.66 15.85
N ASP A 155 1.70 20.39 15.71
CA ASP A 155 2.09 21.45 16.63
C ASP A 155 1.18 22.69 16.50
N SER A 156 0.72 23.02 15.29
CA SER A 156 -0.22 24.12 15.04
C SER A 156 -1.64 23.81 15.54
N LYS A 157 -1.99 22.52 15.68
CA LYS A 157 -3.34 22.03 16.00
C LYS A 157 -4.41 22.46 15.00
N GLU A 158 -4.05 22.80 13.76
CA GLU A 158 -5.01 23.22 12.71
C GLU A 158 -6.09 22.16 12.45
N TYR A 159 -5.77 20.88 12.66
CA TYR A 159 -6.72 19.77 12.55
C TYR A 159 -7.92 19.83 13.50
N THR A 160 -7.89 20.69 14.52
CA THR A 160 -9.01 20.86 15.46
C THR A 160 -10.11 21.76 14.92
N HIS A 161 -9.81 22.57 13.89
CA HIS A 161 -10.73 23.54 13.31
C HIS A 161 -10.97 23.32 11.80
N ASN A 162 -10.10 22.56 11.15
CA ASN A 162 -10.14 22.33 9.71
C ASN A 162 -10.24 20.84 9.40
N THR A 163 -10.78 20.52 8.23
CA THR A 163 -10.92 19.14 7.75
C THR A 163 -10.03 18.91 6.55
N LEU A 164 -9.25 17.82 6.55
CA LEU A 164 -8.45 17.41 5.40
C LEU A 164 -9.35 17.05 4.21
N ILE A 165 -9.13 17.73 3.09
CA ILE A 165 -9.73 17.46 1.78
C ILE A 165 -8.66 16.80 0.90
N VAL A 166 -9.03 15.67 0.29
CA VAL A 166 -8.17 14.93 -0.65
C VAL A 166 -8.89 14.76 -1.98
N LYS A 167 -8.12 14.62 -3.06
CA LYS A 167 -8.66 14.34 -4.39
C LYS A 167 -9.22 12.92 -4.47
N GLY A 168 -10.29 12.76 -5.24
CA GLY A 168 -10.95 11.49 -5.52
C GLY A 168 -12.38 11.47 -4.97
N ASN A 169 -13.11 10.43 -5.33
CA ASN A 169 -14.46 10.17 -4.87
C ASN A 169 -14.48 8.95 -3.94
N ILE A 170 -15.63 8.70 -3.32
CA ILE A 170 -15.90 7.43 -2.63
C ILE A 170 -16.67 6.54 -3.61
N PRO A 171 -15.98 5.68 -4.38
CA PRO A 171 -16.62 4.81 -5.35
C PRO A 171 -17.38 3.67 -4.68
N GLU A 172 -18.44 3.23 -5.36
CA GLU A 172 -19.16 2.01 -5.00
C GLU A 172 -18.22 0.78 -4.93
N PRO A 173 -18.55 -0.24 -4.11
CA PRO A 173 -17.82 -1.49 -4.08
C PRO A 173 -17.72 -2.10 -5.49
N MET A 174 -16.49 -2.34 -5.96
CA MET A 174 -16.26 -2.91 -7.29
C MET A 174 -15.89 -4.39 -7.16
N GLN A 175 -16.67 -5.26 -7.79
CA GLN A 175 -16.30 -6.67 -7.92
C GLN A 175 -15.18 -6.82 -8.95
N ARG A 176 -14.06 -7.40 -8.52
CA ARG A 176 -12.98 -7.77 -9.44
C ARG A 176 -13.30 -9.10 -10.11
N ASN A 177 -13.58 -9.04 -11.41
CA ASN A 177 -13.68 -10.23 -12.28
C ASN A 177 -12.35 -10.49 -13.00
N ASN A 178 -11.26 -10.67 -12.25
CA ASN A 178 -10.00 -11.10 -12.86
C ASN A 178 -9.94 -12.62 -12.95
N LYS A 179 -9.79 -13.15 -14.17
CA LYS A 179 -9.63 -14.59 -14.43
C LYS A 179 -8.16 -15.02 -14.55
N LEU A 180 -7.24 -14.08 -14.39
CA LEU A 180 -5.81 -14.28 -14.63
C LEU A 180 -5.08 -14.39 -13.30
N VAL A 181 -4.20 -15.39 -13.17
CA VAL A 181 -3.33 -15.59 -12.01
C VAL A 181 -1.96 -16.13 -12.43
N PRO A 182 -0.87 -15.79 -11.73
CA PRO A 182 0.42 -16.40 -12.00
C PRO A 182 0.33 -17.91 -11.76
N GLN A 183 0.98 -18.65 -12.65
CA GLN A 183 1.11 -20.10 -12.61
C GLN A 183 2.61 -20.42 -12.53
N SER A 184 2.93 -21.59 -12.02
CA SER A 184 4.29 -22.11 -12.08
C SER A 184 4.59 -22.71 -13.45
N THR A 185 5.87 -22.78 -13.79
CA THR A 185 6.40 -23.43 -14.98
C THR A 185 7.16 -24.70 -14.61
N ALA A 186 7.73 -25.39 -15.60
CA ALA A 186 8.50 -26.62 -15.39
C ALA A 186 9.79 -26.40 -14.57
N GLU A 187 10.29 -25.17 -14.51
CA GLU A 187 11.47 -24.75 -13.75
C GLU A 187 11.19 -24.62 -12.23
N CYS A 188 9.97 -24.89 -11.79
CA CYS A 188 9.60 -24.84 -10.37
C CYS A 188 10.32 -25.93 -9.57
N THR A 189 11.07 -25.53 -8.54
CA THR A 189 11.76 -26.46 -7.62
C THR A 189 10.92 -26.88 -6.41
N ASN A 190 9.64 -26.51 -6.38
CA ASN A 190 8.72 -26.79 -5.26
C ASN A 190 9.22 -26.29 -3.88
N CYS A 191 9.91 -25.15 -3.84
CA CYS A 191 10.43 -24.58 -2.58
C CYS A 191 9.36 -23.98 -1.65
N GLY A 192 8.12 -23.81 -2.11
CA GLY A 192 6.98 -23.35 -1.30
C GLY A 192 6.96 -21.86 -0.92
N VAL A 193 8.04 -21.10 -1.14
CA VAL A 193 8.13 -19.67 -0.76
C VAL A 193 6.94 -18.86 -1.29
N CYS A 194 6.53 -19.08 -2.54
CA CYS A 194 5.41 -18.35 -3.13
C CYS A 194 4.08 -18.58 -2.41
N SER A 195 3.85 -19.77 -1.86
CA SER A 195 2.66 -20.13 -1.09
C SER A 195 2.71 -19.52 0.30
N THR A 196 3.83 -19.71 1.01
CA THR A 196 4.01 -19.19 2.38
C THR A 196 3.91 -17.66 2.43
N GLU A 197 4.45 -16.98 1.42
CA GLU A 197 4.48 -15.52 1.34
C GLU A 197 3.27 -14.92 0.61
N CYS A 198 2.28 -15.74 0.23
CA CYS A 198 1.10 -15.25 -0.45
C CYS A 198 0.20 -14.48 0.53
N PRO A 199 0.01 -13.15 0.37
CA PRO A 199 -0.82 -12.39 1.29
C PRO A 199 -2.29 -12.81 1.26
N MET A 200 -2.72 -13.57 0.26
CA MET A 200 -4.10 -13.99 0.08
C MET A 200 -4.34 -15.46 0.41
N LEU A 201 -3.30 -16.21 0.77
CA LEU A 201 -3.36 -17.68 0.86
C LEU A 201 -4.00 -18.29 -0.41
N ALA A 202 -3.68 -17.71 -1.56
CA ALA A 202 -4.27 -18.04 -2.85
C ALA A 202 -3.54 -19.17 -3.57
N ILE A 203 -2.36 -19.58 -3.11
CA ILE A 203 -1.59 -20.68 -3.71
C ILE A 203 -1.75 -21.89 -2.80
N ASP A 204 -2.03 -23.06 -3.40
CA ASP A 204 -2.23 -24.30 -2.65
C ASP A 204 -0.91 -24.73 -1.98
N SER A 205 -1.00 -25.09 -0.70
CA SER A 205 0.17 -25.45 0.13
C SER A 205 0.75 -26.83 -0.18
N LYS A 206 0.02 -27.67 -0.90
CA LYS A 206 0.41 -29.02 -1.34
C LYS A 206 0.76 -29.07 -2.82
N ASP A 207 0.20 -28.16 -3.62
CA ASP A 207 0.43 -28.05 -5.06
C ASP A 207 0.63 -26.59 -5.49
N PHE A 208 1.87 -26.11 -5.45
CA PHE A 208 2.21 -24.71 -5.75
C PHE A 208 1.91 -24.27 -7.20
N ASN A 209 1.52 -25.21 -8.06
CA ASN A 209 1.04 -24.92 -9.40
C ASN A 209 -0.40 -24.39 -9.38
N LYS A 210 -1.19 -24.71 -8.36
CA LYS A 210 -2.57 -24.26 -8.25
C LYS A 210 -2.65 -22.92 -7.54
N THR A 211 -3.11 -21.91 -8.27
CA THR A 211 -3.50 -20.61 -7.72
C THR A 211 -5.02 -20.45 -7.81
N ASP A 212 -5.67 -20.19 -6.68
CA ASP A 212 -7.07 -19.81 -6.57
C ASP A 212 -7.28 -18.42 -7.20
N VAL A 213 -8.05 -18.41 -8.29
CA VAL A 213 -8.36 -17.22 -9.07
C VAL A 213 -9.22 -16.22 -8.30
N GLN A 214 -10.10 -16.70 -7.41
CA GLN A 214 -11.00 -15.84 -6.65
C GLN A 214 -10.27 -15.11 -5.53
N LYS A 215 -9.25 -15.74 -4.93
CA LYS A 215 -8.44 -15.12 -3.86
C LYS A 215 -7.32 -14.24 -4.38
N CYS A 216 -6.81 -14.48 -5.59
CA CYS A 216 -5.63 -13.79 -6.07
C CYS A 216 -5.91 -12.33 -6.48
N ILE A 217 -5.27 -11.38 -5.79
CA ILE A 217 -5.39 -9.95 -6.11
C ILE A 217 -4.41 -9.43 -7.18
N LEU A 218 -3.64 -10.33 -7.82
CA LEU A 218 -2.57 -10.01 -8.79
C LEU A 218 -1.51 -9.02 -8.25
N CYS A 219 -1.12 -9.16 -6.98
CA CYS A 219 -0.07 -8.34 -6.38
C CYS A 219 1.36 -8.66 -6.86
N PHE A 220 1.56 -9.80 -7.53
CA PHE A 220 2.85 -10.28 -8.08
C PHE A 220 3.95 -10.57 -7.04
N ARG A 221 3.64 -10.58 -5.73
CA ARG A 221 4.56 -11.04 -4.66
C ARG A 221 5.16 -12.41 -4.95
N CYS A 222 4.34 -13.38 -5.40
CA CYS A 222 4.81 -14.73 -5.75
C CYS A 222 5.77 -14.77 -6.94
N VAL A 223 5.59 -13.86 -7.91
CA VAL A 223 6.48 -13.74 -9.09
C VAL A 223 7.81 -13.14 -8.63
N ARG A 224 7.78 -12.04 -7.87
CA ARG A 224 8.97 -11.32 -7.39
C ARG A 224 9.86 -12.15 -6.47
N LEU A 225 9.28 -12.99 -5.61
CA LEU A 225 10.06 -13.84 -4.70
C LEU A 225 10.61 -15.12 -5.34
N CYS A 226 10.15 -15.47 -6.55
CA CYS A 226 10.56 -16.71 -7.19
C CYS A 226 11.98 -16.56 -7.74
N LYS A 227 12.98 -17.03 -6.99
CA LYS A 227 14.40 -17.00 -7.42
C LYS A 227 14.66 -17.75 -8.73
N GLN A 228 13.85 -18.79 -9.01
CA GLN A 228 13.93 -19.57 -10.25
C GLN A 228 13.20 -18.90 -11.42
N GLN A 229 12.50 -17.78 -11.18
CA GLN A 229 11.64 -17.12 -12.17
C GLN A 229 10.54 -18.04 -12.74
N ALA A 230 10.25 -19.14 -12.04
CA ALA A 230 9.30 -20.16 -12.47
C ALA A 230 7.83 -19.78 -12.22
N ARG A 231 7.54 -18.68 -11.52
CA ARG A 231 6.17 -18.18 -11.34
C ARG A 231 5.94 -17.03 -12.32
N VAL A 232 5.06 -17.23 -13.29
CA VAL A 232 4.83 -16.26 -14.37
C VAL A 232 3.34 -16.15 -14.68
N LEU A 233 2.94 -15.02 -15.27
CA LEU A 233 1.60 -14.87 -15.82
C LEU A 233 1.65 -15.18 -17.34
N GLN A 234 1.26 -16.40 -17.71
CA GLN A 234 1.25 -16.84 -19.11
C GLN A 234 -0.01 -16.35 -19.83
N ASN A 235 -0.01 -15.09 -20.25
CA ASN A 235 -1.07 -14.55 -21.09
C ASN A 235 -0.52 -13.47 -22.02
N GLU A 236 -0.43 -13.79 -23.31
CA GLU A 236 0.18 -12.91 -24.32
C GLU A 236 -0.52 -11.56 -24.41
N VAL A 237 -1.86 -11.56 -24.49
CA VAL A 237 -2.67 -10.34 -24.56
C VAL A 237 -2.43 -9.44 -23.34
N PHE A 238 -2.38 -10.01 -22.13
CA PHE A 238 -2.06 -9.27 -20.92
C PHE A 238 -0.64 -8.70 -20.96
N ASN A 239 0.33 -9.53 -21.35
CA ASN A 239 1.74 -9.13 -21.41
C ASN A 239 1.96 -8.00 -22.42
N GLU A 240 1.29 -8.04 -23.58
CA GLU A 240 1.30 -6.95 -24.55
C GLU A 240 0.67 -5.67 -24.01
N LYS A 241 -0.48 -5.77 -23.32
CA LYS A 241 -1.13 -4.62 -22.68
C LYS A 241 -0.22 -3.95 -21.66
N ILE A 242 0.44 -4.72 -20.80
CA ILE A 242 1.36 -4.19 -19.79
C ILE A 242 2.61 -3.57 -20.44
N LYS A 243 3.17 -4.18 -21.50
CA LYS A 243 4.26 -3.57 -22.29
C LYS A 243 3.84 -2.25 -22.95
N ASN A 244 2.64 -2.20 -23.53
CA ASN A 244 2.11 -0.97 -24.13
C ASN A 244 1.80 0.12 -23.10
N MET A 245 1.40 -0.27 -21.89
CA MET A 245 1.28 0.66 -20.76
C MET A 245 2.65 1.23 -20.37
N ALA A 246 3.69 0.40 -20.31
CA ALA A 246 5.04 0.84 -19.98
C ALA A 246 5.55 1.94 -20.92
N LYS A 247 5.32 1.78 -22.22
CA LYS A 247 5.68 2.78 -23.25
C LYS A 247 5.01 4.14 -23.02
N LYS A 248 3.88 4.19 -22.33
CA LYS A 248 3.12 5.42 -22.02
C LYS A 248 3.47 6.02 -20.66
N LEU A 249 4.05 5.24 -19.74
CA LEU A 249 4.31 5.64 -18.36
C LEU A 249 5.81 5.92 -18.11
N THR A 250 6.42 6.65 -19.05
CA THR A 250 7.85 6.97 -19.04
C THR A 250 8.18 8.26 -18.27
N GLU A 251 7.22 9.18 -18.15
CA GLU A 251 7.42 10.42 -17.41
C GLU A 251 7.56 10.16 -15.90
N ARG A 252 8.54 10.83 -15.28
CA ARG A 252 8.74 10.78 -13.84
C ARG A 252 7.76 11.69 -13.12
N LYS A 253 6.65 11.13 -12.63
CA LYS A 253 5.67 11.87 -11.82
C LYS A 253 6.23 12.29 -10.46
N GLN A 254 5.73 13.43 -9.99
CA GLN A 254 5.95 13.92 -8.62
C GLN A 254 4.87 13.37 -7.68
N PRO A 255 5.20 13.14 -6.40
CA PRO A 255 4.20 12.82 -5.40
C PRO A 255 3.22 13.98 -5.21
N GLU A 256 2.00 13.65 -4.79
CA GLU A 256 0.98 14.64 -4.45
C GLU A 256 0.75 14.60 -2.94
N ILE A 257 0.82 15.76 -2.28
CA ILE A 257 0.62 15.90 -0.83
C ILE A 257 -0.59 16.79 -0.56
N PHE A 258 -1.30 16.46 0.52
CA PHE A 258 -2.45 17.20 1.00
C PHE A 258 -2.22 17.53 2.46
N LEU A 259 -2.39 18.80 2.80
CA LEU A 259 -2.25 19.32 4.15
C LEU A 259 -3.56 20.03 4.53
N ILE A 260 -3.85 20.05 5.82
CA ILE A 260 -4.90 20.88 6.40
C ILE A 260 -4.50 22.35 6.39
#